data_AF-A0A963JHH6-F1
#
_entry.id   AF-A0A963JHH6-F1
#
_cell.length_a   1.000
_cell.length_b   1.000
_cell.length_c   1.000
_cell.angle_alpha   90.00
_cell.angle_beta   90.00
_cell.angle_gamma   90.00
#
_symmetry.space_group_name_H-M   'P 1'
#
loop_
_entity.id
_entity.type
_entity.pdbx_description
1 polymer ?
#
loop_
_entity_poly.entity_id
_entity_poly.type
_entity_poly.pdbx_seq_one_letter_code
_entity_poly.pdbx_strand_id
1 'polypeptide(L)'
;MNALVFEHVPVAELPEKWRNKLATAGDVLVTVRIEQEPQSAPAEDFVTDDPAFGIWRDRDDMADVAAYVREIRQPRYKRDASRNEP
;
A
#
# COMPACT_ATOMS: atom_id res chain seq x y z
N MET A 1 15.34 -6.44 8.38
CA MET A 1 16.67 -5.89 8.03
C MET A 1 17.41 -6.93 7.21
N ASN A 2 17.27 -6.87 5.89
CA ASN A 2 18.01 -7.73 4.97
C ASN A 2 18.90 -6.81 4.14
N ALA A 3 20.21 -6.81 4.41
CA ALA A 3 21.19 -6.07 3.63
C ALA A 3 21.83 -7.01 2.62
N LEU A 4 21.84 -6.61 1.35
CA LEU A 4 22.57 -7.31 0.28
C LEU A 4 23.93 -6.65 0.13
N VAL A 5 25.01 -7.42 0.29
CA VAL A 5 26.39 -6.94 0.15
C VAL A 5 27.01 -7.64 -1.05
N PHE A 6 27.41 -6.87 -2.04
CA PHE A 6 28.19 -7.34 -3.19
C PHE A 6 29.62 -6.86 -3.04
N GLU A 7 30.54 -7.81 -2.93
CA GLU A 7 31.98 -7.52 -2.83
C GLU A 7 32.64 -7.62 -4.21
N HIS A 8 33.69 -6.82 -4.40
CA HIS A 8 34.53 -6.85 -5.60
C HIS A 8 33.79 -6.58 -6.91
N VAL A 9 32.84 -5.65 -6.89
CA VAL A 9 32.10 -5.26 -8.10
C VAL A 9 32.97 -4.30 -8.93
N PRO A 10 33.23 -4.59 -10.22
CA PRO A 10 33.95 -3.67 -11.08
C PRO A 10 33.15 -2.37 -11.26
N VAL A 11 33.83 -1.22 -11.15
CA VAL A 11 33.16 0.08 -11.35
C VAL A 11 32.49 0.18 -12.72
N ALA A 12 33.00 -0.50 -13.76
CA ALA A 12 32.42 -0.53 -15.10
C ALA A 12 31.01 -1.15 -15.17
N GLU A 13 30.68 -2.05 -14.26
CA GLU A 13 29.37 -2.75 -14.22
C GLU A 13 28.30 -1.96 -13.45
N LEU A 14 28.68 -0.85 -12.81
CA LEU A 14 27.76 -0.03 -12.04
C LEU A 14 26.93 0.93 -12.93
N PRO A 15 25.69 1.26 -12.51
CA PRO A 15 24.89 2.28 -13.17
C PRO A 15 25.63 3.62 -13.32
N GLU A 16 25.43 4.30 -14.46
CA GLU A 16 26.09 5.59 -14.76
C GLU A 16 25.95 6.64 -13.65
N LYS A 17 24.75 6.74 -13.08
CA LYS A 17 24.47 7.68 -11.97
C LYS A 17 25.33 7.43 -10.73
N TRP A 18 25.73 6.18 -10.51
CA TRP A 18 26.57 5.78 -9.39
C TRP A 18 28.05 5.97 -9.73
N ARG A 19 28.45 5.60 -10.96
CA ARG A 19 29.80 5.84 -11.48
C ARG A 19 30.19 7.32 -11.43
N ASN A 20 29.28 8.22 -11.81
CA ASN A 20 29.54 9.66 -11.79
C ASN A 20 29.84 10.21 -10.38
N LYS A 21 29.40 9.53 -9.32
CA LYS A 21 29.72 9.90 -7.93
C LYS A 21 31.08 9.36 -7.48
N LEU A 22 31.54 8.28 -8.09
CA LEU A 22 32.85 7.71 -7.87
C LEU A 22 33.83 8.46 -8.78
N ALA A 23 34.49 9.48 -8.24
CA ALA A 23 35.43 10.35 -8.97
C ALA A 23 36.69 9.64 -9.52
N THR A 24 36.73 8.31 -9.50
CA THR A 24 37.87 7.49 -9.93
C THR A 24 37.50 6.72 -11.19
N ALA A 25 38.04 7.18 -12.32
CA ALA A 25 38.01 6.45 -13.57
C ALA A 25 39.13 5.40 -13.55
N GLY A 26 38.78 4.13 -13.33
CA GLY A 26 39.72 3.02 -13.36
C GLY A 26 39.05 1.68 -13.10
N ASP A 27 39.80 0.61 -13.39
CA ASP A 27 39.47 -0.81 -13.13
C ASP A 27 39.53 -1.11 -11.62
N VAL A 28 38.73 -0.38 -10.86
CA VAL A 28 38.68 -0.46 -9.40
C VAL A 28 37.50 -1.34 -9.01
N LEU A 29 37.72 -2.17 -8.00
CA LEU A 29 36.72 -3.02 -7.40
C LEU A 29 36.11 -2.30 -6.20
N VAL A 30 34.78 -2.28 -6.10
CA VAL A 30 34.05 -1.62 -5.01
C VAL A 30 33.08 -2.57 -4.33
N THR A 31 32.74 -2.26 -3.08
CA THR A 31 31.74 -3.00 -2.31
C THR A 31 30.42 -2.22 -2.30
N VAL A 32 29.34 -2.86 -2.75
CA VAL A 32 28.00 -2.26 -2.79
C VAL A 32 27.16 -2.87 -1.68
N ARG A 33 26.68 -2.02 -0.75
CA ARG A 33 25.73 -2.39 0.30
C ARG A 33 24.36 -1.81 -0.05
N ILE A 34 23.38 -2.68 -0.28
CA ILE A 34 21.99 -2.31 -0.56
C ILE A 34 21.16 -2.66 0.65
N GLU A 35 20.45 -1.67 1.17
CA GLU A 35 19.53 -1.84 2.28
C GLU A 35 18.13 -1.52 1.80
N GLN A 36 17.17 -2.37 2.17
CA GLN A 36 15.78 -2.04 2.01
C GLN A 36 15.40 -1.04 3.08
N GLU A 37 15.12 0.21 2.67
CA GLU A 37 14.49 1.17 3.56
C GLU A 37 13.13 0.61 4.03
N PRO A 38 12.79 0.76 5.32
CA PRO A 38 11.45 0.43 5.76
C PRO A 38 10.50 1.35 5.02
N GLN A 39 9.81 0.80 4.03
CA GLN A 39 8.69 1.48 3.42
C GLN A 39 7.63 1.58 4.50
N SER A 40 7.53 2.74 5.14
CA SER A 40 6.41 3.07 6.00
C SER A 40 5.16 2.75 5.21
N ALA A 41 4.39 1.76 5.66
CA ALA A 41 3.04 1.58 5.15
C ALA A 41 2.37 2.96 5.21
N PRO A 42 1.64 3.40 4.18
CA PRO A 42 0.86 4.61 4.30
C PRO A 42 0.02 4.42 5.57
N ALA A 43 0.26 5.27 6.57
CA ALA A 43 -0.59 5.29 7.74
C ALA A 43 -1.99 5.59 7.21
N GLU A 44 -2.92 4.65 7.32
CA GLU A 44 -4.33 4.87 7.01
C GLU A 44 -5.01 5.75 8.08
N ASP A 45 -4.25 6.71 8.59
CA ASP A 45 -4.76 7.82 9.37
C ASP A 45 -5.30 8.82 8.34
N PHE A 46 -6.47 8.47 7.79
CA PHE A 46 -7.32 9.41 7.09
C PHE A 46 -7.82 10.42 8.13
N VAL A 47 -6.94 11.35 8.52
CA VAL A 47 -7.25 12.47 9.38
C VAL A 47 -7.87 13.52 8.48
N THR A 48 -9.19 13.58 8.49
CA THR A 48 -9.88 14.72 7.93
C THR A 48 -10.72 15.35 9.02
N ASP A 49 -10.61 16.66 9.15
CA ASP A 49 -11.35 17.45 10.15
C ASP A 49 -12.82 17.65 9.77
N ASP A 50 -13.23 17.13 8.61
CA ASP A 50 -14.60 17.20 8.14
C ASP A 50 -15.43 16.07 8.78
N PRO A 51 -16.41 16.41 9.64
CA PRO A 51 -17.23 15.43 10.34
C PRO A 51 -18.08 14.56 9.40
N ALA A 52 -18.21 14.90 8.11
CA ALA A 52 -18.93 14.10 7.12
C ALA A 52 -18.14 12.86 6.66
N PHE A 53 -16.82 12.89 6.77
CA PHE A 53 -15.94 11.79 6.37
C PHE A 53 -15.59 10.94 7.59
N GLY A 54 -15.57 9.62 7.43
CA GLY A 54 -15.33 8.69 8.55
C GLY A 54 -16.59 8.25 9.31
N ILE A 55 -17.75 8.89 9.10
CA ILE A 55 -19.05 8.47 9.69
C ILE A 55 -19.36 6.99 9.44
N TRP A 56 -18.90 6.45 8.31
CA TRP A 56 -19.18 5.09 7.87
C TRP A 56 -18.02 4.12 8.15
N ARG A 57 -16.95 4.58 8.81
CA ARG A 57 -15.75 3.76 9.08
C ARG A 57 -16.01 2.71 10.16
N ASP A 58 -16.79 3.06 11.18
CA ASP A 58 -17.11 2.17 12.32
C ASP A 58 -18.38 1.33 12.08
N ARG A 59 -18.87 1.32 10.84
CA ARG A 59 -20.07 0.58 10.46
C ARG A 59 -19.69 -0.80 9.95
N ASP A 60 -19.97 -1.82 10.76
CA ASP A 60 -19.67 -3.22 10.45
C ASP A 60 -20.34 -3.69 9.14
N ASP A 61 -21.48 -3.11 8.77
CA ASP A 61 -22.21 -3.41 7.54
C ASP A 61 -21.52 -2.89 6.26
N MET A 62 -20.49 -2.04 6.39
CA MET A 62 -19.65 -1.61 5.27
C MET A 62 -18.56 -2.62 4.91
N ALA A 63 -18.38 -3.68 5.70
CA ALA A 63 -17.44 -4.77 5.38
C ALA A 63 -17.82 -5.53 4.10
N ASP A 64 -19.12 -5.60 3.78
CA ASP A 64 -19.64 -6.15 2.52
C ASP A 64 -20.67 -5.19 1.90
N VAL A 65 -20.16 -4.22 1.15
CA VAL A 65 -20.97 -3.22 0.43
C VAL A 65 -21.97 -3.87 -0.52
N ALA A 66 -21.63 -5.01 -1.12
CA ALA A 66 -22.50 -5.67 -2.09
C ALA A 66 -23.71 -6.32 -1.39
N ALA A 67 -23.50 -6.94 -0.24
CA ALA A 67 -24.57 -7.46 0.61
C ALA A 67 -25.48 -6.33 1.09
N TYR A 68 -24.91 -5.25 1.64
CA TYR A 68 -25.65 -4.08 2.11
C TYR A 68 -26.54 -3.48 1.02
N VAL A 69 -26.01 -3.29 -0.20
CA VAL A 69 -26.80 -2.75 -1.32
C VAL A 69 -27.94 -3.69 -1.75
N ARG A 70 -27.76 -5.01 -1.65
CA ARG A 70 -28.82 -5.98 -1.97
C ARG A 70 -29.94 -5.96 -0.94
N GLU A 71 -29.59 -5.76 0.33
CA GLU A 71 -30.53 -5.66 1.45
C GLU A 71 -31.43 -4.43 1.31
N ILE A 72 -30.85 -3.23 1.14
CA ILE A 72 -31.63 -1.99 0.99
C ILE A 72 -32.47 -1.96 -0.29
N ARG A 73 -32.14 -2.78 -1.29
CA ARG A 73 -32.91 -2.94 -2.54
C ARG A 73 -34.01 -3.99 -2.45
N GLN A 74 -34.12 -4.73 -1.35
CA GLN A 74 -35.22 -5.68 -1.19
C GLN A 74 -36.57 -4.96 -1.21
N PRO A 75 -37.60 -5.55 -1.82
CA PRO A 75 -38.95 -5.00 -1.75
C PRO A 75 -39.43 -4.96 -0.30
N ARG A 76 -40.28 -3.99 0.05
CA ARG A 76 -40.81 -3.87 1.42
C ARG A 76 -41.65 -5.09 1.85
N TYR A 77 -42.26 -5.77 0.89
CA TYR A 77 -43.09 -6.95 1.11
C TYR A 77 -42.56 -8.13 0.28
N LYS A 78 -42.60 -9.30 0.88
CA LYS A 78 -42.36 -10.58 0.21
C LYS A 78 -43.56 -10.95 -0.65
N ARG A 79 -43.40 -11.99 -1.48
CA ARG A 79 -44.47 -12.48 -2.39
C ARG A 79 -45.69 -13.02 -1.63
N ASP A 80 -45.51 -13.48 -0.41
CA ASP A 80 -46.57 -13.92 0.52
C ASP A 80 -47.21 -12.76 1.31
N ALA A 81 -46.91 -11.51 0.93
CA ALA A 81 -47.34 -10.27 1.59
C ALA A 81 -46.81 -10.07 3.02
N SER A 82 -45.91 -10.92 3.51
CA SER A 82 -45.21 -10.66 4.77
C SER A 82 -44.26 -9.45 4.59
N ARG A 83 -44.04 -8.70 5.66
CA ARG A 83 -43.07 -7.60 5.65
C ARG A 83 -41.64 -8.16 5.61
N ASN A 84 -40.76 -7.54 4.85
CA ASN A 84 -39.33 -7.78 4.97
C ASN A 84 -38.80 -7.06 6.22
N GLU A 85 -38.11 -7.82 7.07
CA GLU A 85 -37.40 -7.28 8.22
C GLU A 85 -36.07 -6.69 7.72
N PRO A 86 -35.73 -5.47 8.15
CA PRO A 86 -34.40 -4.92 7.94
C PRO A 86 -33.37 -5.71 8.75
#